data_AF-A0A426TXF2-F1
#
_entry.id   AF-A0A426TXF2-F1
#
_cell.length_a   1.000
_cell.length_b   1.000
_cell.length_c   1.000
_cell.angle_alpha   90.00
_cell.angle_beta   90.00
_cell.angle_gamma   90.00
#
_symmetry.space_group_name_H-M   'P 1'
#
loop_
_entity.id
_entity.type
_entity.pdbx_description
1 polymer ?
#
loop_
_entity_poly.entity_id
_entity_poly.type
_entity_poly.pdbx_seq_one_letter_code
_entity_poly.pdbx_strand_id
1 'polypeptide(L)'
;MITMTDTTTRGLIPLPLAAARALLLAGGIATAASAFLAWTWTSEFPGDLTITGYPGGLQWLTFVAGLLITVFALAAYDVPGLRGLIPARNNAPLVLTALGGFGVTWYTIISIAAELGGLANLEPGGWVAAIASLLPVIGA
;
A
#
# COMPACT_ATOMS: atom_id res chain seq x y z
N MET A 1 43.50 -10.54 -4.20
CA MET A 1 42.28 -11.37 -4.25
C MET A 1 41.13 -10.51 -3.76
N ILE A 2 40.32 -9.95 -4.67
CA ILE A 2 39.18 -9.11 -4.30
C ILE A 2 38.00 -10.06 -4.09
N THR A 3 37.62 -10.26 -2.83
CA THR A 3 36.41 -11.00 -2.48
C THR A 3 35.21 -10.19 -2.99
N MET A 4 34.62 -10.62 -4.10
CA MET A 4 33.29 -10.17 -4.51
C MET A 4 32.33 -10.69 -3.44
N THR A 5 31.86 -9.82 -2.55
CA THR A 5 30.75 -10.14 -1.65
C THR A 5 29.54 -10.38 -2.53
N ASP A 6 29.19 -11.65 -2.70
CA ASP A 6 27.95 -12.08 -3.31
C ASP A 6 26.80 -11.49 -2.47
N THR A 7 26.19 -10.41 -2.98
CA THR A 7 25.01 -9.81 -2.37
C THR A 7 23.87 -10.79 -2.58
N THR A 8 23.79 -11.82 -1.74
CA THR A 8 22.74 -12.83 -1.82
C THR A 8 21.40 -12.10 -1.80
N THR A 9 20.77 -12.02 -2.96
CA THR A 9 19.51 -11.33 -3.11
C THR A 9 18.46 -12.24 -2.48
N ARG A 10 17.99 -11.88 -1.28
CA ARG A 10 17.00 -12.64 -0.52
C ARG A 10 15.62 -12.02 -0.71
N GLY A 11 14.59 -12.85 -0.86
CA GLY A 11 13.21 -12.45 -1.07
C GLY A 11 12.57 -13.26 -2.19
N LEU A 12 11.23 -13.25 -2.29
CA LEU A 12 10.51 -13.89 -3.39
C LEU A 12 10.80 -13.19 -4.73
N ILE A 13 10.89 -11.86 -4.68
CA ILE A 13 11.28 -11.03 -5.81
C ILE A 13 12.68 -10.46 -5.50
N PRO A 14 13.71 -10.82 -6.28
CA PRO A 14 15.06 -10.37 -6.01
C PRO A 14 15.24 -8.90 -6.40
N LEU A 15 15.03 -7.98 -5.45
CA LEU A 15 15.17 -6.54 -5.65
C LEU A 15 16.40 -5.96 -4.94
N PRO A 16 17.07 -4.94 -5.51
CA PRO A 16 18.01 -4.12 -4.77
C PRO A 16 17.32 -3.49 -3.56
N LEU A 17 17.99 -3.48 -2.39
CA LEU A 17 17.41 -2.97 -1.13
C LEU A 17 16.86 -1.55 -1.26
N ALA A 18 17.55 -0.67 -1.99
CA ALA A 18 17.10 0.69 -2.23
C ALA A 18 15.78 0.74 -3.01
N ALA A 19 15.61 -0.12 -4.02
CA ALA A 19 14.38 -0.22 -4.80
C ALA A 19 13.23 -0.75 -3.94
N ALA A 20 13.47 -1.83 -3.17
CA ALA A 20 12.49 -2.39 -2.24
C ALA A 20 11.96 -1.35 -1.24
N ARG A 21 12.87 -0.59 -0.61
CA ARG A 21 12.50 0.48 0.33
C ARG A 21 11.79 1.66 -0.35
N ALA A 22 12.16 2.00 -1.59
CA ALA A 22 11.49 3.05 -2.34
C ALA A 22 10.05 2.64 -2.69
N LEU A 23 9.83 1.39 -3.09
CA LEU A 23 8.50 0.84 -3.38
C LEU A 23 7.61 0.81 -2.14
N LEU A 24 8.14 0.39 -0.99
CA LEU A 24 7.43 0.43 0.29
C LEU A 24 6.99 1.86 0.66
N LEU A 25 7.91 2.82 0.60
CA LEU A 25 7.62 4.19 1.00
C LEU A 25 6.67 4.90 0.02
N ALA A 26 6.99 4.86 -1.27
CA ALA A 26 6.17 5.50 -2.29
C ALA A 26 4.80 4.83 -2.40
N GLY A 27 4.76 3.50 -2.34
CA GLY A 27 3.53 2.72 -2.34
C GLY A 27 2.64 2.98 -1.14
N GLY A 28 3.22 3.04 0.07
CA GLY A 28 2.49 3.39 1.29
C GLY A 28 1.86 4.78 1.20
N ILE A 29 2.64 5.78 0.77
CA ILE A 29 2.18 7.17 0.61
C ILE A 29 1.08 7.24 -0.45
N ALA A 30 1.30 6.63 -1.62
CA ALA A 30 0.33 6.64 -2.72
C ALA A 30 -0.96 5.89 -2.35
N THR A 31 -0.87 4.79 -1.59
CA THR A 31 -2.04 4.05 -1.07
C THR A 31 -2.83 4.95 -0.13
N ALA A 32 -2.17 5.61 0.81
CA ALA A 32 -2.84 6.54 1.73
C ALA A 32 -3.48 7.72 0.99
N ALA A 33 -2.76 8.34 0.06
CA ALA A 33 -3.27 9.47 -0.72
C ALA A 33 -4.45 9.08 -1.63
N SER A 34 -4.43 7.88 -2.20
CA SER A 34 -5.50 7.39 -3.07
C SER A 34 -6.86 7.29 -2.38
N ALA A 35 -6.89 7.11 -1.06
CA ALA A 35 -8.13 7.07 -0.27
C ALA A 35 -8.91 8.40 -0.31
N PHE A 36 -8.24 9.50 -0.66
CA PHE A 36 -8.86 10.82 -0.80
C PHE A 36 -9.31 11.11 -2.24
N LEU A 37 -9.20 10.17 -3.17
CA LEU A 37 -9.72 10.30 -4.52
C LEU A 37 -11.08 9.59 -4.61
N ALA A 38 -11.94 10.02 -5.54
CA ALA A 38 -13.15 9.28 -5.86
C ALA A 38 -12.79 7.90 -6.45
N TRP A 39 -13.44 6.83 -5.96
CA TRP A 39 -13.22 5.45 -6.44
C TRP A 39 -14.36 4.96 -7.30
N THR A 40 -15.55 5.56 -7.17
CA THR A 40 -16.72 5.28 -8.00
C THR A 40 -17.30 6.59 -8.51
N TRP A 41 -18.01 6.55 -9.64
CA TRP A 41 -18.75 7.71 -10.17
C TRP A 41 -20.19 7.77 -9.66
N THR A 42 -20.69 6.68 -9.08
CA THR A 42 -22.03 6.53 -8.51
C THR A 42 -21.96 6.29 -7.00
N SER A 43 -22.95 6.81 -6.28
CA SER A 43 -23.13 6.65 -4.83
C SER A 43 -23.88 5.36 -4.45
N GLU A 44 -24.18 4.49 -5.42
CA GLU A 44 -24.88 3.22 -5.21
C GLU A 44 -24.04 2.20 -4.40
N PHE A 45 -22.71 2.34 -4.40
CA PHE A 45 -21.84 1.50 -3.59
C PHE A 45 -21.91 1.90 -2.10
N PRO A 46 -21.99 0.94 -1.16
CA PRO A 46 -22.05 1.23 0.26
C PRO A 46 -20.91 2.11 0.76
N GLY A 47 -21.28 3.15 1.50
CA GLY A 47 -20.32 4.08 2.11
C GLY A 47 -19.88 5.24 1.21
N ASP A 48 -20.52 5.42 0.04
CA ASP A 48 -20.35 6.52 -0.92
C ASP A 48 -18.89 6.92 -1.17
N LEU A 49 -18.33 6.40 -2.26
CA LEU A 49 -16.92 6.60 -2.63
C LEU A 49 -16.75 7.61 -3.77
N THR A 50 -17.75 8.47 -3.99
CA THR A 50 -17.75 9.44 -5.10
C THR A 50 -17.03 10.75 -4.77
N ILE A 51 -16.75 11.01 -3.49
CA ILE A 51 -16.30 12.33 -3.03
C ILE A 51 -14.78 12.37 -2.88
N THR A 52 -14.13 13.21 -3.70
CA THR A 52 -12.71 13.53 -3.51
C THR A 52 -12.51 14.38 -2.25
N GLY A 53 -11.52 14.04 -1.43
CA GLY A 53 -11.17 14.72 -0.19
C GLY A 53 -11.97 14.23 1.04
N TYR A 54 -12.99 13.41 0.86
CA TYR A 54 -13.81 12.87 1.95
C TYR A 54 -13.92 11.34 1.83
N PRO A 55 -12.98 10.58 2.42
CA PRO A 55 -12.96 9.13 2.31
C PRO A 55 -14.20 8.49 2.94
N GLY A 56 -14.79 7.52 2.23
CA GLY A 56 -15.81 6.60 2.76
C GLY A 56 -15.22 5.51 3.66
N GLY A 57 -16.08 4.65 4.19
CA GLY A 57 -15.71 3.66 5.23
C GLY A 57 -14.53 2.74 4.84
N LEU A 58 -14.57 2.11 3.67
CA LEU A 58 -13.50 1.23 3.20
C LEU A 58 -12.24 2.00 2.76
N GLN A 59 -12.39 3.25 2.29
CA GLN A 59 -11.26 4.11 1.97
C GLN A 59 -10.48 4.49 3.24
N TRP A 60 -11.13 4.67 4.39
CA TRP A 60 -10.42 4.88 5.67
C TRP A 60 -9.54 3.71 6.09
N LEU A 61 -9.99 2.47 5.87
CA LEU A 61 -9.16 1.30 6.15
C LEU A 61 -7.93 1.25 5.24
N THR A 62 -8.11 1.59 3.96
CA THR A 62 -7.02 1.71 2.99
C THR A 62 -6.05 2.84 3.38
N PHE A 63 -6.57 3.98 3.83
CA PHE A 63 -5.76 5.09 4.33
C PHE A 63 -4.89 4.68 5.51
N VAL A 64 -5.50 4.08 6.53
CA VAL A 64 -4.78 3.61 7.74
C VAL A 64 -3.73 2.58 7.36
N ALA A 65 -4.04 1.65 6.47
CA ALA A 65 -3.07 0.66 6.00
C ALA A 65 -1.89 1.33 5.27
N GLY A 66 -2.16 2.25 4.34
CA GLY A 66 -1.12 3.03 3.66
C GLY A 66 -0.25 3.85 4.62
N LEU A 67 -0.85 4.43 5.65
CA LEU A 67 -0.16 5.16 6.70
C LEU A 67 0.76 4.25 7.52
N LEU A 68 0.28 3.06 7.92
CA LEU A 68 1.09 2.08 8.64
C LEU A 68 2.28 1.61 7.81
N ILE A 69 2.05 1.28 6.52
CA ILE A 69 3.13 0.92 5.57
C ILE A 69 4.17 2.05 5.53
N THR A 70 3.72 3.30 5.39
CA THR A 70 4.60 4.47 5.32
C THR A 70 5.44 4.61 6.59
N VAL A 71 4.82 4.51 7.76
CA VAL A 71 5.50 4.66 9.06
C VAL A 71 6.53 3.55 9.27
N PHE A 72 6.20 2.29 8.96
CA PHE A 72 7.18 1.20 9.06
C PHE A 72 8.28 1.31 8.00
N ALA A 73 7.98 1.81 6.80
CA ALA A 73 8.99 2.09 5.78
C ALA A 73 9.99 3.15 6.27
N LEU A 74 9.50 4.24 6.87
CA LEU A 74 10.34 5.27 7.49
C LEU A 74 11.16 4.72 8.67
N ALA A 75 10.58 3.83 9.49
CA ALA A 75 11.34 3.13 10.53
C ALA A 75 12.49 2.28 9.95
N ALA A 76 12.27 1.62 8.80
CA ALA A 76 13.28 0.85 8.08
C ALA A 76 14.37 1.72 7.42
N TYR A 77 14.10 3.01 7.19
CA TYR A 77 15.08 4.03 6.83
C TYR A 77 15.85 4.61 8.04
N ASP A 78 15.64 4.09 9.24
CA ASP A 78 16.28 4.56 10.48
C ASP A 78 15.96 6.03 10.80
N VAL A 79 14.78 6.52 10.40
CA VAL A 79 14.30 7.88 10.74
C VAL A 79 14.26 8.07 12.26
N PRO A 80 14.83 9.16 12.81
CA PRO A 80 14.83 9.42 14.25
C PRO A 80 13.43 9.38 14.86
N GLY A 81 13.28 8.73 16.01
CA GLY A 81 11.98 8.56 16.70
C GLY A 81 11.14 7.36 16.23
N LEU A 82 11.38 6.82 15.03
CA LEU A 82 10.62 5.68 14.49
C LEU A 82 11.34 4.33 14.62
N ARG A 83 12.65 4.33 14.95
CA ARG A 83 13.45 3.10 15.11
C ARG A 83 12.85 2.10 16.11
N GLY A 84 12.20 2.60 17.17
CA GLY A 84 11.56 1.76 18.20
C GLY A 84 10.38 0.94 17.68
N LEU A 85 9.84 1.26 16.50
CA LEU A 85 8.72 0.51 15.90
C LEU A 85 9.13 -0.86 15.36
N ILE A 86 10.43 -1.08 15.10
CA ILE A 86 10.96 -2.36 14.62
C ILE A 86 12.14 -2.81 15.51
N PRO A 87 11.89 -3.19 16.78
CA PRO A 87 12.96 -3.52 17.73
C PRO A 87 13.86 -4.68 17.25
N ALA A 88 13.25 -5.67 16.60
CA ALA A 88 13.93 -6.85 16.08
C ALA A 88 14.66 -6.60 14.75
N ARG A 89 14.53 -5.40 14.16
CA ARG A 89 15.13 -5.00 12.87
C ARG A 89 14.86 -6.01 11.73
N ASN A 90 13.67 -6.62 11.74
CA ASN A 90 13.22 -7.56 10.72
C ASN A 90 12.17 -6.92 9.80
N ASN A 91 11.80 -7.61 8.71
CA ASN A 91 10.85 -7.10 7.73
C ASN A 91 9.39 -7.50 8.02
N ALA A 92 9.10 -8.23 9.11
CA ALA A 92 7.76 -8.77 9.34
C ALA A 92 6.67 -7.69 9.41
N PRO A 93 6.85 -6.54 10.10
CA PRO A 93 5.85 -5.47 10.09
C PRO A 93 5.58 -4.89 8.70
N LEU A 94 6.62 -4.75 7.87
CA LEU A 94 6.49 -4.26 6.50
C LEU A 94 5.66 -5.23 5.65
N VAL A 95 5.97 -6.53 5.72
CA VAL A 95 5.24 -7.57 4.98
C VAL A 95 3.78 -7.64 5.41
N LEU A 96 3.52 -7.68 6.73
CA LEU A 96 2.15 -7.80 7.25
C LEU A 96 1.30 -6.57 6.91
N THR A 97 1.87 -5.37 7.02
CA THR A 97 1.13 -4.14 6.67
C THR A 97 0.94 -3.99 5.16
N ALA A 98 1.92 -4.38 4.34
CA ALA A 98 1.79 -4.42 2.89
C ALA A 98 0.69 -5.38 2.45
N LEU A 99 0.68 -6.62 2.96
CA LEU A 99 -0.35 -7.61 2.65
C LEU A 99 -1.73 -7.19 3.18
N GLY A 100 -1.81 -6.59 4.36
CA GLY A 100 -3.06 -6.07 4.91
C GLY A 100 -3.63 -4.92 4.08
N GLY A 101 -2.78 -3.96 3.70
CA GLY A 101 -3.15 -2.84 2.84
C GLY A 101 -3.58 -3.27 1.44
N PHE A 102 -2.84 -4.18 0.83
CA PHE A 102 -3.23 -4.81 -0.43
C PHE A 102 -4.58 -5.53 -0.28
N GLY A 103 -4.73 -6.36 0.76
CA GLY A 103 -5.95 -7.13 1.00
C GLY A 103 -7.20 -6.28 1.13
N VAL A 104 -7.18 -5.24 1.96
CA VAL A 104 -8.36 -4.36 2.15
C VAL A 104 -8.64 -3.51 0.91
N THR A 105 -7.60 -3.03 0.23
CA THR A 105 -7.76 -2.23 -0.99
C THR A 105 -8.39 -3.08 -2.09
N TRP A 106 -7.83 -4.26 -2.35
CA TRP A 106 -8.32 -5.15 -3.41
C TRP A 106 -9.66 -5.79 -3.08
N TYR A 107 -9.94 -6.09 -1.80
CA TYR A 107 -11.29 -6.44 -1.37
C TYR A 107 -12.30 -5.36 -1.81
N THR A 108 -11.99 -4.09 -1.55
CA THR A 108 -12.86 -2.96 -1.92
C THR A 108 -13.03 -2.85 -3.43
N ILE A 109 -11.93 -2.93 -4.20
CA ILE A 109 -11.96 -2.88 -5.67
C ILE A 109 -12.80 -4.01 -6.27
N ILE A 110 -12.65 -5.23 -5.74
CA ILE A 110 -13.43 -6.40 -6.18
C ILE A 110 -14.90 -6.23 -5.80
N SER A 111 -15.20 -5.74 -4.58
CA SER A 111 -16.58 -5.45 -4.16
C SER A 111 -17.24 -4.39 -5.03
N ILE A 112 -16.54 -3.31 -5.39
CA ILE A 112 -17.05 -2.30 -6.33
C ILE A 112 -17.43 -2.97 -7.66
N ALA A 113 -16.54 -3.79 -8.21
CA ALA A 113 -16.78 -4.48 -9.47
C ALA A 113 -17.97 -5.46 -9.38
N ALA A 114 -18.09 -6.20 -8.26
CA ALA A 114 -19.16 -7.16 -8.06
C ALA A 114 -20.52 -6.50 -7.86
N GLU A 115 -20.57 -5.40 -7.09
CA GLU A 115 -21.82 -4.73 -6.72
C GLU A 115 -22.33 -3.78 -7.81
N LEU A 116 -21.44 -3.07 -8.50
CA LEU A 116 -21.81 -2.12 -9.55
C LEU A 116 -21.81 -2.73 -10.96
N GLY A 117 -21.49 -4.02 -11.10
CA GLY A 117 -21.56 -4.73 -12.38
C GLY A 117 -20.34 -4.54 -13.30
N GLY A 118 -19.17 -4.28 -12.73
CA GLY A 118 -17.89 -4.37 -13.43
C GLY A 118 -16.88 -3.27 -13.07
N LEU A 119 -15.63 -3.46 -13.51
CA LEU A 119 -14.54 -2.51 -13.31
C LEU A 119 -14.73 -1.17 -14.05
N ALA A 120 -15.67 -1.11 -15.00
CA ALA A 120 -16.05 0.14 -15.68
C ALA A 120 -16.62 1.20 -14.71
N ASN A 121 -17.01 0.79 -13.50
CA ASN A 121 -17.48 1.71 -12.46
C ASN A 121 -16.37 2.30 -11.59
N LEU A 122 -15.11 1.89 -11.80
CA LEU A 122 -13.98 2.48 -11.11
C LEU A 122 -13.62 3.82 -11.72
N GLU A 123 -13.62 4.84 -10.89
CA GLU A 123 -12.98 6.12 -11.18
C GLU A 123 -11.45 6.01 -11.11
N PRO A 124 -10.70 6.99 -11.66
CA PRO A 124 -9.24 6.98 -11.64
C PRO A 124 -8.65 6.78 -10.24
N GLY A 125 -9.29 7.28 -9.18
CA GLY A 125 -8.82 7.09 -7.80
C GLY A 125 -8.79 5.64 -7.35
N GLY A 126 -9.77 4.83 -7.77
CA GLY A 126 -9.80 3.39 -7.46
C GLY A 126 -8.67 2.64 -8.16
N TRP A 127 -8.36 3.00 -9.41
CA TRP A 127 -7.20 2.45 -10.13
C TRP A 127 -5.87 2.83 -9.48
N VAL A 128 -5.74 4.10 -9.04
CA VAL A 128 -4.55 4.55 -8.29
C VAL A 128 -4.41 3.72 -7.02
N ALA A 129 -5.47 3.49 -6.26
CA ALA A 129 -5.43 2.67 -5.05
C ALA A 129 -5.01 1.22 -5.33
N ALA A 130 -5.59 0.59 -6.35
CA ALA A 130 -5.28 -0.78 -6.74
C ALA A 130 -3.80 -0.96 -7.11
N ILE A 131 -3.24 -0.04 -7.90
CA ILE A 131 -1.82 -0.07 -8.33
C ILE A 131 -0.90 0.32 -7.18
N ALA A 132 -1.23 1.38 -6.44
CA ALA A 132 -0.40 1.87 -5.34
C ALA A 132 -0.23 0.81 -4.23
N SER A 133 -1.30 0.10 -3.89
CA SER A 133 -1.28 -0.93 -2.85
C SER A 133 -0.51 -2.20 -3.23
N LEU A 134 -0.23 -2.42 -4.53
CA LEU A 134 0.66 -3.49 -5.00
C LEU A 134 2.14 -3.19 -4.76
N LEU A 135 2.54 -1.91 -4.79
CA LEU A 135 3.97 -1.55 -4.69
C LEU A 135 4.60 -1.99 -3.37
N PRO A 136 3.96 -1.81 -2.19
CA PRO A 136 4.49 -2.30 -0.92
C PRO A 136 4.63 -3.81 -0.88
N VAL A 137 3.72 -4.57 -1.53
CA VAL A 137 3.80 -6.03 -1.58
C VAL A 137 5.01 -6.47 -2.40
N ILE A 138 5.32 -5.77 -3.48
CA ILE A 138 6.51 -6.05 -4.30
C ILE A 138 7.79 -5.68 -3.56
N GLY A 139 7.75 -4.64 -2.71
CA GLY A 139 8.93 -4.14 -1.98
C GLY A 139 9.20 -4.77 -0.61
N ALA A 140 8.26 -5.52 -0.02
CA ALA A 140 8.38 -6.09 1.33
C ALA A 140 9.11 -7.44 1.35
#